data_AF-A0A6V8DEM3-F1
#
_entry.id   AF-A0A6V8DEM3-F1
#
_cell.length_a   1.000
_cell.length_b   1.000
_cell.length_c   1.000
_cell.angle_alpha   90.00
_cell.angle_beta   90.00
_cell.angle_gamma   90.00
#
_symmetry.space_group_name_H-M   'P 1'
#
loop_
_entity.id
_entity.type
_entity.pdbx_description
1 polymer ?
#
loop_
_entity_poly.entity_id
_entity_poly.type
_entity_poly.pdbx_seq_one_letter_code
_entity_poly.pdbx_strand_id
1 'polypeptide(L)'
;RGRDVDIIDPLTCAMFVDQGRVEVLVDGEPFEHEAVIPRIGHSITGHGTALLRHLDQLGVWSSNSAAGILQSRDKLRASQILARNRIPIPRTMNVRDVRDVDHAIEAVGGLPVVVKVTKGTQGQGVFLRHTAYEAKSLVQGLLHARRDVLIQEYVAESHGQDVRVIVVGDEVVAAMRRRARGREFRSNFHLNGTVESVDLPKEFADVARRAARVLGLNVAGVDLLEGNDGPMVLEVNSSPGLQGIEMASGVNVAGAIVDHAMREAGYGDVEIDGLLRMLPDEGVVTLQVRRHPALIGRSLSDVFHGEIETFAIARNSHMIWNPGPDTHLRFDDLILCAGPRNSLRNSIRAAVEGCADSANDNGAEPGPDEAAV
;
A
#
# COMPACT_ATOMS: atom_id res chain seq x y z
N ARG A 1 -6.80 -30.48 -2.41
CA ARG A 1 -7.71 -30.00 -1.34
C ARG A 1 -9.20 -30.17 -1.72
N GLY A 2 -9.54 -31.12 -2.61
CA GLY A 2 -10.94 -31.40 -2.99
C GLY A 2 -11.65 -30.29 -3.75
N ARG A 3 -10.91 -29.40 -4.42
CA ARG A 3 -11.45 -28.29 -5.23
C ARG A 3 -11.18 -28.56 -6.70
N ASP A 4 -12.11 -28.13 -7.54
CA ASP A 4 -11.89 -28.05 -8.98
C ASP A 4 -11.00 -26.84 -9.30
N VAL A 5 -10.06 -27.00 -10.22
CA VAL A 5 -9.04 -26.00 -10.50
C VAL A 5 -8.73 -25.97 -11.98
N ASP A 6 -8.98 -24.82 -12.60
CA ASP A 6 -8.60 -24.54 -13.98
C ASP A 6 -7.48 -23.52 -14.05
N ILE A 7 -6.61 -23.68 -15.05
CA ILE A 7 -5.59 -22.71 -15.40
C ILE A 7 -6.08 -21.96 -16.63
N ILE A 8 -6.44 -20.69 -16.44
CA ILE A 8 -6.99 -19.85 -17.49
C ILE A 8 -5.94 -18.83 -17.93
N ASP A 9 -5.67 -18.77 -19.24
CA ASP A 9 -4.89 -17.67 -19.79
C ASP A 9 -5.75 -16.40 -19.82
N PRO A 10 -5.39 -15.33 -19.09
CA PRO A 10 -6.19 -14.11 -19.09
C PRO A 10 -6.36 -13.49 -20.48
N LEU A 11 -5.47 -13.77 -21.44
CA LEU A 11 -5.54 -13.26 -22.81
C LEU A 11 -6.61 -13.94 -23.67
N THR A 12 -7.10 -15.13 -23.29
CA THR A 12 -8.20 -15.80 -23.99
C THR A 12 -9.57 -15.39 -23.47
N CYS A 13 -9.62 -14.70 -22.33
CA CYS A 13 -10.86 -14.23 -21.73
C CYS A 13 -11.46 -13.06 -22.51
N ALA A 14 -12.74 -13.16 -22.87
CA ALA A 14 -13.52 -12.04 -23.40
C ALA A 14 -14.36 -11.40 -22.30
N MET A 15 -14.51 -10.07 -22.34
CA MET A 15 -15.27 -9.29 -21.37
C MET A 15 -16.44 -8.60 -22.09
N PHE A 16 -17.66 -8.84 -21.63
CA PHE A 16 -18.88 -8.21 -22.12
C PHE A 16 -19.44 -7.25 -21.06
N VAL A 17 -19.84 -6.05 -21.48
CA VAL A 17 -20.47 -5.03 -20.62
C VAL A 17 -21.68 -4.45 -21.36
N ASP A 18 -22.82 -4.44 -20.68
CA ASP A 18 -24.07 -3.80 -21.09
C ASP A 18 -24.76 -3.18 -19.86
N GLN A 19 -25.87 -2.47 -20.07
CA GLN A 19 -26.66 -1.88 -18.99
C GLN A 19 -27.13 -2.94 -18.01
N GLY A 20 -26.52 -2.97 -16.82
CA GLY A 20 -26.85 -3.92 -15.75
C GLY A 20 -26.40 -5.36 -16.00
N ARG A 21 -25.58 -5.62 -17.02
CA ARG A 21 -25.06 -6.96 -17.33
C ARG A 21 -23.57 -6.90 -17.62
N VAL A 22 -22.83 -7.76 -16.95
CA VAL A 22 -21.37 -7.88 -17.03
C VAL A 22 -21.08 -9.38 -17.11
N GLU A 23 -20.26 -9.82 -18.07
CA GLU A 23 -19.91 -11.24 -18.24
C GLU A 23 -18.45 -11.42 -18.64
N VAL A 24 -17.84 -12.51 -18.17
CA VAL A 24 -16.55 -13.00 -18.67
C VAL A 24 -16.80 -14.32 -19.38
N LEU A 25 -16.24 -14.47 -20.58
CA LEU A 25 -16.25 -15.73 -21.33
C LEU A 25 -14.84 -16.30 -21.40
N VAL A 26 -14.71 -17.61 -21.17
CA VAL A 26 -13.49 -18.40 -21.35
C VAL A 26 -13.77 -19.43 -22.43
N ASP A 27 -13.06 -19.31 -23.55
CA ASP A 27 -13.26 -20.18 -24.74
C ASP A 27 -14.72 -20.22 -25.25
N GLY A 28 -15.47 -19.13 -25.04
CA GLY A 28 -16.86 -18.97 -25.45
C GLY A 28 -17.89 -19.33 -24.39
N GLU A 29 -17.47 -19.95 -23.28
CA GLU A 29 -18.35 -20.34 -22.17
C GLU A 29 -18.30 -19.33 -21.01
N PRO A 30 -19.39 -19.12 -20.25
CA PRO A 30 -19.39 -18.25 -19.08
C PRO A 30 -18.34 -18.65 -18.04
N PHE A 31 -17.72 -17.66 -17.40
CA PHE A 31 -16.86 -17.87 -16.24
C PHE A 31 -17.72 -18.23 -15.00
N GLU A 32 -17.51 -19.42 -14.44
CA GLU A 32 -18.33 -19.94 -13.32
C GLU A 32 -17.55 -20.13 -12.00
N HIS A 33 -16.27 -19.76 -11.94
CA HIS A 33 -15.45 -19.97 -10.75
C HIS A 33 -15.77 -18.96 -9.63
N GLU A 34 -15.76 -19.43 -8.39
CA GLU A 34 -16.03 -18.61 -7.20
C GLU A 34 -14.82 -17.75 -6.79
N ALA A 35 -13.61 -18.15 -7.19
CA ALA A 35 -12.37 -17.52 -6.79
C ALA A 35 -11.29 -17.59 -7.87
N VAL A 36 -10.42 -16.58 -7.91
CA VAL A 36 -9.28 -16.51 -8.82
C VAL A 36 -7.97 -16.19 -8.05
N ILE A 37 -6.90 -16.89 -8.40
CA ILE A 37 -5.55 -16.62 -7.91
C ILE A 37 -4.73 -16.00 -9.06
N PRO A 38 -4.70 -14.66 -9.20
CA PRO A 38 -4.08 -14.03 -10.36
C PRO A 38 -2.55 -14.17 -10.35
N ARG A 39 -2.01 -14.77 -11.41
CA ARG A 39 -0.57 -14.84 -11.69
C ARG A 39 -0.20 -13.96 -12.89
N ILE A 40 -0.60 -12.70 -12.84
CA ILE A 40 -0.50 -11.76 -13.97
C ILE A 40 0.96 -11.32 -14.22
N GLY A 41 1.47 -11.58 -15.42
CA GLY A 41 2.79 -11.12 -15.87
C GLY A 41 2.86 -9.60 -16.05
N HIS A 42 4.07 -9.02 -15.97
CA HIS A 42 4.26 -7.57 -16.15
C HIS A 42 3.83 -7.05 -17.53
N SER A 43 4.06 -7.85 -18.59
CA SER A 43 3.69 -7.53 -19.97
C SER A 43 2.19 -7.38 -20.20
N ILE A 44 1.36 -8.03 -19.38
CA ILE A 44 -0.10 -8.08 -19.55
C ILE A 44 -0.85 -7.38 -18.40
N THR A 45 -0.17 -6.54 -17.62
CA THR A 45 -0.76 -5.87 -16.44
C THR A 45 -2.06 -5.12 -16.79
N GLY A 46 -2.08 -4.40 -17.91
CA GLY A 46 -3.25 -3.63 -18.33
C GLY A 46 -4.48 -4.52 -18.53
N HIS A 47 -4.35 -5.57 -19.35
CA HIS A 47 -5.42 -6.53 -19.63
C HIS A 47 -5.80 -7.35 -18.39
N GLY A 48 -4.81 -7.93 -17.69
CA GLY A 48 -5.08 -8.77 -16.53
C GLY A 48 -5.78 -8.01 -15.39
N THR A 49 -5.43 -6.75 -15.16
CA THR A 49 -6.15 -5.93 -14.16
C THR A 49 -7.52 -5.48 -14.64
N ALA A 50 -7.76 -5.36 -15.95
CA ALA A 50 -9.11 -5.14 -16.48
C ALA A 50 -10.00 -6.35 -16.26
N LEU A 51 -9.51 -7.56 -16.57
CA LEU A 51 -10.20 -8.80 -16.29
C LEU A 51 -10.54 -8.96 -14.81
N LEU A 52 -9.60 -8.69 -13.90
CA LEU A 52 -9.86 -8.75 -12.46
C LEU A 52 -10.94 -7.78 -12.00
N ARG A 53 -10.99 -6.54 -12.53
CA ARG A 53 -12.08 -5.60 -12.22
C ARG A 53 -13.43 -6.07 -12.74
N HIS A 54 -13.43 -6.90 -13.77
CA HIS A 54 -14.66 -7.46 -14.36
C HIS A 54 -15.15 -8.65 -13.53
N LEU A 55 -14.23 -9.51 -13.11
CA LEU A 55 -14.50 -10.62 -12.18
C LEU A 55 -14.98 -10.11 -10.81
N ASP A 56 -14.43 -9.00 -10.33
CA ASP A 56 -14.86 -8.33 -9.10
C ASP A 56 -16.34 -7.90 -9.16
N GLN A 57 -16.79 -7.36 -10.31
CA GLN A 57 -18.20 -7.02 -10.54
C GLN A 57 -19.14 -8.24 -10.61
N LEU A 58 -18.59 -9.43 -10.89
CA LEU A 58 -19.30 -10.70 -10.83
C LEU A 58 -19.32 -11.31 -9.41
N GLY A 59 -18.69 -10.65 -8.43
CA GLY A 59 -18.57 -11.17 -7.07
C GLY A 59 -17.54 -12.30 -6.92
N VAL A 60 -16.65 -12.48 -7.90
CA VAL A 60 -15.58 -13.48 -7.86
C VAL A 60 -14.46 -12.98 -6.96
N TRP A 61 -14.12 -13.74 -5.92
CA TRP A 61 -13.04 -13.36 -5.01
C TRP A 61 -11.66 -13.46 -5.68
N SER A 62 -10.73 -12.55 -5.35
CA SER A 62 -9.37 -12.58 -5.93
C SER A 62 -8.23 -12.38 -4.92
N SER A 63 -7.17 -13.19 -5.05
CA SER A 63 -5.91 -13.06 -4.29
C SER A 63 -4.80 -12.36 -5.08
N ASN A 64 -5.21 -11.35 -5.84
CA ASN A 64 -5.05 -9.97 -5.38
C ASN A 64 -5.99 -9.08 -6.20
N SER A 65 -6.47 -8.00 -5.59
CA SER A 65 -7.28 -7.00 -6.29
C SER A 65 -6.51 -6.34 -7.42
N ALA A 66 -7.23 -5.88 -8.45
CA ALA A 66 -6.64 -5.11 -9.54
C ALA A 66 -5.91 -3.85 -9.04
N ALA A 67 -6.48 -3.18 -8.03
CA ALA A 67 -5.89 -2.00 -7.41
C ALA A 67 -4.57 -2.33 -6.70
N GLY A 68 -4.53 -3.39 -5.89
CA GLY A 68 -3.32 -3.79 -5.17
C GLY A 68 -2.20 -4.22 -6.13
N ILE A 69 -2.54 -4.91 -7.21
CA ILE A 69 -1.58 -5.26 -8.27
C ILE A 69 -0.98 -4.00 -8.92
N LEU A 70 -1.79 -2.98 -9.24
CA LEU A 70 -1.31 -1.73 -9.83
C LEU A 70 -0.44 -0.94 -8.84
N GLN A 71 -0.87 -0.84 -7.58
CA GLN A 71 -0.17 -0.10 -6.54
C GLN A 71 1.22 -0.70 -6.25
N SER A 72 1.31 -2.02 -6.17
CA SER A 72 2.59 -2.72 -5.91
C SER A 72 3.59 -2.65 -7.06
N ARG A 73 3.12 -2.56 -8.31
CA ARG A 73 4.00 -2.48 -9.49
C ARG A 73 4.67 -1.12 -9.68
N ASP A 74 4.04 -0.06 -9.20
CA ASP A 74 4.61 1.29 -9.25
C ASP A 74 5.37 1.58 -7.96
N LYS A 75 6.70 1.55 -8.05
CA LYS A 75 7.59 1.73 -6.89
C LYS A 75 7.39 3.06 -6.18
N LEU A 76 7.11 4.14 -6.92
CA LEU A 76 6.87 5.46 -6.32
C LEU A 76 5.54 5.44 -5.57
N ARG A 77 4.48 4.93 -6.21
CA ARG A 77 3.15 4.85 -5.61
C ARG A 77 3.14 3.96 -4.36
N ALA A 78 3.77 2.78 -4.43
CA ALA A 78 3.92 1.90 -3.29
C ALA A 78 4.65 2.62 -2.14
N SER A 79 5.78 3.27 -2.41
CA SER A 79 6.53 4.04 -1.42
C SER A 79 5.70 5.14 -0.77
N GLN A 80 4.90 5.88 -1.55
CA GLN A 80 3.99 6.91 -1.03
C GLN A 80 2.93 6.34 -0.09
N ILE A 81 2.33 5.19 -0.45
CA ILE A 81 1.32 4.52 0.37
C ILE A 81 1.95 4.01 1.67
N LEU A 82 3.11 3.36 1.60
CA LEU A 82 3.83 2.84 2.76
C LEU A 82 4.24 3.98 3.72
N ALA A 83 4.85 5.04 3.19
CA ALA A 83 5.29 6.20 3.98
C ALA A 83 4.11 6.91 4.66
N ARG A 84 2.99 7.12 3.94
CA ARG A 84 1.78 7.74 4.51
C ARG A 84 1.21 6.94 5.68
N ASN A 85 1.39 5.62 5.67
CA ASN A 85 0.92 4.71 6.72
C ASN A 85 2.00 4.39 7.78
N ARG A 86 3.07 5.21 7.86
CA ARG A 86 4.17 5.05 8.83
C ARG A 86 4.79 3.65 8.78
N ILE A 87 5.00 3.14 7.57
CA ILE A 87 5.74 1.90 7.32
C ILE A 87 7.15 2.29 6.86
N PRO A 88 8.22 1.80 7.51
CA PRO A 88 9.58 2.21 7.18
C PRO A 88 9.95 1.84 5.73
N ILE A 89 10.51 2.80 5.01
CA ILE A 89 11.07 2.65 3.65
C ILE A 89 12.37 3.47 3.57
N PRO A 90 13.34 3.09 2.72
CA PRO A 90 14.52 3.92 2.50
C PRO A 90 14.13 5.28 1.92
N ARG A 91 14.82 6.36 2.33
CA ARG A 91 14.52 7.71 1.83
C ARG A 91 14.63 7.73 0.31
N THR A 92 13.57 8.22 -0.36
CA THR A 92 13.43 8.09 -1.82
C THR A 92 12.92 9.40 -2.41
N MET A 93 13.55 9.85 -3.49
CA MET A 93 13.14 11.02 -4.26
C MET A 93 12.91 10.65 -5.74
N ASN A 94 11.80 11.10 -6.32
CA ASN A 94 11.57 11.04 -7.76
C ASN A 94 12.30 12.19 -8.44
N VAL A 95 13.02 11.88 -9.52
CA VAL A 95 13.79 12.87 -10.29
C VAL A 95 13.27 12.89 -11.72
N ARG A 96 12.88 14.08 -12.19
CA ARG A 96 12.40 14.31 -13.56
C ARG A 96 13.33 15.18 -14.40
N ASP A 97 14.29 15.85 -13.75
CA ASP A 97 15.28 16.70 -14.37
C ASP A 97 16.66 16.42 -13.76
N VAL A 98 17.71 16.42 -14.58
CA VAL A 98 19.08 16.17 -14.13
C VAL A 98 19.57 17.24 -13.14
N ARG A 99 19.00 18.45 -13.19
CA ARG A 99 19.32 19.55 -12.27
C ARG A 99 18.95 19.24 -10.83
N ASP A 100 17.97 18.38 -10.61
CA ASP A 100 17.50 18.01 -9.27
C ASP A 100 18.33 16.89 -8.62
N VAL A 101 19.32 16.33 -9.32
CA VAL A 101 20.07 15.15 -8.84
C VAL A 101 20.90 15.45 -7.60
N ASP A 102 21.57 16.60 -7.53
CA ASP A 102 22.37 16.96 -6.33
C ASP A 102 21.47 17.10 -5.10
N HIS A 103 20.35 17.82 -5.26
CA HIS A 103 19.37 17.99 -4.20
C HIS A 103 18.76 16.64 -3.78
N ALA A 104 18.49 15.76 -4.75
CA ALA A 104 17.99 14.42 -4.45
C ALA A 104 19.01 13.57 -3.69
N ILE A 105 20.31 13.66 -4.02
CA ILE A 105 21.38 12.98 -3.27
C ILE A 105 21.41 13.48 -1.82
N GLU A 106 21.38 14.79 -1.60
CA GLU A 106 21.35 15.38 -0.26
C GLU A 106 20.10 14.95 0.52
N ALA A 107 18.92 15.03 -0.10
CA ALA A 107 17.64 14.69 0.52
C ALA A 107 17.56 13.22 0.96
N VAL A 108 18.22 12.29 0.25
CA VAL A 108 18.26 10.87 0.64
C VAL A 108 19.38 10.54 1.63
N GLY A 109 20.21 11.52 2.04
CA GLY A 109 21.24 11.35 3.06
C GLY A 109 22.67 11.21 2.52
N GLY A 110 22.91 11.54 1.26
CA GLY A 110 24.24 11.56 0.66
C GLY A 110 24.61 10.30 -0.12
N LEU A 111 25.87 10.26 -0.57
CA LEU A 111 26.42 9.15 -1.36
C LEU A 111 26.95 8.02 -0.46
N PRO A 112 26.97 6.77 -0.96
CA PRO A 112 26.46 6.35 -2.27
C PRO A 112 24.92 6.31 -2.32
N VAL A 113 24.35 6.35 -3.53
CA VAL A 113 22.89 6.29 -3.76
C VAL A 113 22.50 5.17 -4.71
N VAL A 114 21.26 4.70 -4.57
CA VAL A 114 20.64 3.74 -5.50
C VAL A 114 19.75 4.48 -6.49
N VAL A 115 20.05 4.39 -7.78
CA VAL A 115 19.21 4.90 -8.87
C VAL A 115 18.33 3.76 -9.38
N LYS A 116 17.00 3.96 -9.38
CA LYS A 116 16.02 2.96 -9.82
C LYS A 116 15.12 3.50 -10.92
N VAL A 117 14.66 2.62 -11.82
CA VAL A 117 13.53 2.91 -12.71
C VAL A 117 12.22 2.46 -12.06
N THR A 118 11.17 3.29 -12.16
CA THR A 118 9.90 3.07 -11.45
C THR A 118 9.14 1.85 -11.95
N LYS A 119 9.32 1.51 -13.24
CA LYS A 119 8.67 0.37 -13.91
C LYS A 119 9.73 -0.59 -14.45
N GLY A 120 9.65 -1.86 -14.03
CA GLY A 120 10.58 -2.91 -14.42
C GLY A 120 10.58 -4.05 -13.40
N THR A 121 11.09 -5.22 -13.79
CA THR A 121 11.17 -6.41 -12.92
C THR A 121 12.59 -6.92 -12.77
N GLN A 122 12.78 -7.80 -11.79
CA GLN A 122 13.98 -8.64 -11.65
C GLN A 122 15.30 -7.85 -11.51
N GLY A 123 15.27 -6.62 -11.02
CA GLY A 123 16.48 -5.81 -10.79
C GLY A 123 17.11 -5.22 -12.06
N GLN A 124 16.44 -5.34 -13.22
CA GLN A 124 16.78 -4.57 -14.41
C GLN A 124 16.40 -3.11 -14.17
N GLY A 125 17.41 -2.25 -14.05
CA GLY A 125 17.22 -0.82 -13.78
C GLY A 125 17.39 -0.39 -12.33
N VAL A 126 18.20 -1.11 -11.54
CA VAL A 126 18.65 -0.71 -10.20
C VAL A 126 20.18 -0.58 -10.21
N PHE A 127 20.71 0.58 -9.85
CA PHE A 127 22.13 0.91 -10.00
C PHE A 127 22.67 1.61 -8.75
N LEU A 128 23.77 1.10 -8.19
CA LEU A 128 24.49 1.77 -7.10
C LEU A 128 25.50 2.77 -7.67
N ARG A 129 25.52 4.00 -7.17
CA ARG A 129 26.39 5.09 -7.64
C ARG A 129 27.14 5.69 -6.48
N HIS A 130 28.47 5.79 -6.62
CA HIS A 130 29.35 6.25 -5.56
C HIS A 130 29.71 7.73 -5.70
N THR A 131 29.47 8.33 -6.87
CA THR A 131 29.73 9.75 -7.13
C THR A 131 28.50 10.45 -7.71
N ALA A 132 28.37 11.74 -7.44
CA ALA A 132 27.31 12.58 -8.01
C ALA A 132 27.40 12.65 -9.54
N TYR A 133 28.62 12.63 -10.09
CA TYR A 133 28.85 12.59 -11.54
C TYR A 133 28.26 11.32 -12.16
N GLU A 134 28.56 10.14 -11.62
CA GLU A 134 28.00 8.87 -12.10
C GLU A 134 26.47 8.84 -12.00
N ALA A 135 25.91 9.34 -10.89
CA ALA A 135 24.47 9.44 -10.70
C ALA A 135 23.83 10.35 -11.76
N LYS A 136 24.37 11.56 -11.96
CA LYS A 136 23.89 12.52 -12.98
C LYS A 136 23.93 11.95 -14.39
N SER A 137 25.06 11.37 -14.80
CA SER A 137 25.20 10.80 -16.14
C SER A 137 24.19 9.68 -16.39
N LEU A 138 23.97 8.80 -15.40
CA LEU A 138 22.98 7.74 -15.50
C LEU A 138 21.55 8.29 -15.55
N VAL A 139 21.19 9.20 -14.63
CA VAL A 139 19.87 9.83 -14.59
C VAL A 139 19.58 10.54 -15.90
N GLN A 140 20.53 11.29 -16.43
CA GLN A 140 20.42 11.94 -17.74
C GLN A 140 20.07 10.91 -18.83
N GLY A 141 20.83 9.81 -18.95
CA GLY A 141 20.56 8.77 -19.93
C GLY A 141 19.18 8.13 -19.77
N LEU A 142 18.76 7.82 -18.54
CA LEU A 142 17.45 7.24 -18.24
C LEU A 142 16.29 8.19 -18.60
N LEU A 143 16.43 9.48 -18.29
CA LEU A 143 15.43 10.50 -18.64
C LEU A 143 15.33 10.70 -20.16
N HIS A 144 16.46 10.68 -20.89
CA HIS A 144 16.46 10.72 -22.36
C HIS A 144 15.74 9.51 -22.96
N ALA A 145 15.87 8.33 -22.34
CA ALA A 145 15.13 7.13 -22.68
C ALA A 145 13.67 7.13 -22.18
N ARG A 146 13.16 8.27 -21.70
CA ARG A 146 11.80 8.47 -21.16
C ARG A 146 11.44 7.48 -20.04
N ARG A 147 12.41 7.15 -19.20
CA ARG A 147 12.19 6.35 -17.99
C ARG A 147 11.93 7.26 -16.80
N ASP A 148 10.97 6.87 -15.97
CA ASP A 148 10.77 7.49 -14.66
C ASP A 148 11.87 7.02 -13.70
N VAL A 149 12.54 7.96 -13.02
CA VAL A 149 13.72 7.70 -12.20
C VAL A 149 13.47 8.02 -10.73
N LEU A 150 13.95 7.14 -9.85
CA LEU A 150 14.02 7.34 -8.41
C LEU A 150 15.49 7.34 -7.97
N ILE A 151 15.86 8.26 -7.09
CA ILE A 151 17.10 8.21 -6.32
C ILE A 151 16.71 7.81 -4.90
N GLN A 152 17.38 6.81 -4.34
CA GLN A 152 17.07 6.24 -3.04
C GLN A 152 18.35 6.10 -2.20
N GLU A 153 18.18 6.27 -0.89
CA GLU A 153 19.15 5.94 0.13
C GLU A 153 19.74 4.53 -0.08
N TYR A 154 21.05 4.43 0.07
CA TYR A 154 21.74 3.16 0.09
C TYR A 154 21.90 2.67 1.54
N VAL A 155 21.21 1.58 1.87
CA VAL A 155 21.26 0.93 3.18
C VAL A 155 22.46 -0.04 3.19
N ALA A 156 23.60 0.43 3.71
CA ALA A 156 24.89 -0.25 3.59
C ALA A 156 24.97 -1.56 4.38
N GLU A 157 24.29 -1.62 5.52
CA GLU A 157 24.15 -2.79 6.40
C GLU A 157 23.41 -3.95 5.71
N SER A 158 22.61 -3.65 4.68
CA SER A 158 21.95 -4.64 3.83
C SER A 158 22.67 -4.87 2.49
N HIS A 159 23.95 -4.52 2.37
CA HIS A 159 24.69 -4.74 1.13
C HIS A 159 24.64 -6.21 0.69
N GLY A 160 24.08 -6.45 -0.49
CA GLY A 160 24.01 -7.79 -1.06
C GLY A 160 23.08 -8.74 -0.32
N GLN A 161 22.21 -8.26 0.57
CA GLN A 161 21.28 -9.09 1.30
C GLN A 161 19.91 -8.44 1.49
N ASP A 162 18.87 -9.27 1.50
CA ASP A 162 17.52 -8.87 1.89
C ASP A 162 16.75 -10.05 2.48
N VAL A 163 15.69 -9.76 3.21
CA VAL A 163 14.76 -10.76 3.75
C VAL A 163 13.47 -10.70 2.95
N ARG A 164 13.15 -11.79 2.25
CA ARG A 164 11.85 -11.96 1.59
C ARG A 164 10.88 -12.65 2.54
N VAL A 165 9.75 -12.02 2.77
CA VAL A 165 8.64 -12.52 3.58
C VAL A 165 7.44 -12.75 2.68
N ILE A 166 6.82 -13.93 2.74
CA ILE A 166 5.54 -14.19 2.09
C ILE A 166 4.43 -14.00 3.11
N VAL A 167 3.50 -13.11 2.78
CA VAL A 167 2.28 -12.83 3.54
C VAL A 167 1.10 -13.41 2.76
N VAL A 168 0.24 -14.14 3.45
CA VAL A 168 -1.03 -14.66 2.93
C VAL A 168 -2.15 -14.26 3.90
N GLY A 169 -3.11 -13.47 3.42
CA GLY A 169 -4.07 -12.75 4.23
C GLY A 169 -3.32 -11.82 5.20
N ASP A 170 -3.51 -12.08 6.49
CA ASP A 170 -2.88 -11.35 7.59
C ASP A 170 -1.78 -12.15 8.31
N GLU A 171 -1.28 -13.23 7.70
CA GLU A 171 -0.28 -14.11 8.32
C GLU A 171 1.00 -14.19 7.49
N VAL A 172 2.14 -14.23 8.20
CA VAL A 172 3.43 -14.56 7.58
C VAL A 172 3.54 -16.06 7.48
N VAL A 173 3.58 -16.58 6.26
CA VAL A 173 3.61 -18.04 6.03
C VAL A 173 5.03 -18.57 5.83
N ALA A 174 5.93 -17.77 5.29
CA ALA A 174 7.32 -18.17 5.06
C ALA A 174 8.22 -16.95 4.97
N ALA A 175 9.48 -17.12 5.34
CA ALA A 175 10.53 -16.13 5.12
C ALA A 175 11.81 -16.81 4.65
N MET A 176 12.61 -16.08 3.87
CA MET A 176 13.96 -16.48 3.52
C MET A 176 14.88 -15.27 3.47
N ARG A 177 16.14 -15.47 3.79
CA ARG A 177 17.20 -14.51 3.51
C ARG A 177 17.79 -14.82 2.13
N ARG A 178 17.93 -13.80 1.30
CA ARG A 178 18.64 -13.89 0.02
C ARG A 178 19.99 -13.19 0.14
N ARG A 179 21.04 -13.82 -0.39
CA ARG A 179 22.39 -13.24 -0.44
C ARG A 179 22.94 -13.24 -1.85
N ALA A 180 23.48 -12.09 -2.26
CA ALA A 180 24.22 -11.93 -3.50
C ALA A 180 25.57 -12.66 -3.42
N ARG A 181 26.15 -13.00 -4.58
CA ARG A 181 27.50 -13.55 -4.66
C ARG A 181 28.52 -12.45 -4.96
N GLY A 182 29.68 -12.52 -4.30
CA GLY A 182 30.80 -11.62 -4.57
C GLY A 182 30.54 -10.19 -4.11
N ARG A 183 30.74 -9.22 -5.02
CA ARG A 183 30.61 -7.77 -4.75
C ARG A 183 29.28 -7.18 -5.27
N GLU A 184 28.34 -8.03 -5.64
CA GLU A 184 27.03 -7.59 -6.13
C GLU A 184 26.19 -7.11 -4.95
N PHE A 185 25.61 -5.90 -5.06
CA PHE A 185 24.77 -5.34 -3.99
C PHE A 185 23.31 -5.82 -4.08
N ARG A 186 22.91 -6.39 -5.22
CA ARG A 186 21.56 -6.92 -5.46
C ARG A 186 21.49 -8.41 -5.14
N SER A 187 20.64 -8.78 -4.19
CA SER A 187 20.44 -10.13 -3.68
C SER A 187 19.45 -11.00 -4.47
N ASN A 188 18.97 -10.54 -5.64
CA ASN A 188 17.93 -11.26 -6.40
C ASN A 188 18.35 -12.70 -6.74
N PHE A 189 17.52 -13.68 -6.35
CA PHE A 189 17.73 -15.12 -6.56
C PHE A 189 18.06 -15.51 -8.03
N HIS A 190 17.45 -14.83 -9.00
CA HIS A 190 17.71 -15.08 -10.43
C HIS A 190 19.13 -14.71 -10.89
N LEU A 191 19.95 -14.09 -10.03
CA LEU A 191 21.34 -13.70 -10.28
C LEU A 191 22.35 -14.62 -9.58
N ASN A 192 22.05 -15.92 -9.44
CA ASN A 192 22.89 -16.91 -8.76
C ASN A 192 23.07 -16.68 -7.25
N GLY A 193 22.18 -15.92 -6.61
CA GLY A 193 22.21 -15.72 -5.15
C GLY A 193 21.92 -17.01 -4.37
N THR A 194 22.34 -17.06 -3.10
CA THR A 194 21.96 -18.14 -2.17
C THR A 194 20.67 -17.77 -1.43
N VAL A 195 19.89 -18.80 -1.07
CA VAL A 195 18.70 -18.66 -0.22
C VAL A 195 18.93 -19.44 1.06
N GLU A 196 18.59 -18.85 2.20
CA GLU A 196 18.75 -19.43 3.53
C GLU A 196 17.44 -19.27 4.31
N SER A 197 17.10 -20.26 5.12
CA SER A 197 16.01 -20.15 6.10
C SER A 197 16.36 -19.05 7.12
N VAL A 198 15.37 -18.27 7.53
CA VAL A 198 15.56 -17.23 8.56
C VAL A 198 14.48 -17.38 9.63
N ASP A 199 14.87 -17.31 10.89
CA ASP A 199 13.93 -17.07 11.97
C ASP A 199 13.56 -15.58 11.96
N LEU A 200 12.31 -15.27 11.64
CA LEU A 200 11.90 -13.91 11.32
C LEU A 200 11.55 -13.15 12.61
N PRO A 201 12.26 -12.06 12.96
CA PRO A 201 11.91 -11.28 14.13
C PRO A 201 10.49 -10.71 14.01
N LYS A 202 9.80 -10.59 15.16
CA LYS A 202 8.40 -10.10 15.21
C LYS A 202 8.21 -8.76 14.47
N GLU A 203 9.17 -7.85 14.62
CA GLU A 203 9.14 -6.54 13.96
C GLU A 203 9.11 -6.64 12.43
N PHE A 204 9.87 -7.57 11.85
CA PHE A 204 9.89 -7.81 10.41
C PHE A 204 8.56 -8.40 9.94
N ALA A 205 7.99 -9.33 10.71
CA ALA A 205 6.67 -9.88 10.43
C ALA A 205 5.59 -8.80 10.48
N ASP A 206 5.62 -7.92 11.49
CA ASP A 206 4.66 -6.83 11.65
C ASP A 206 4.74 -5.81 10.50
N VAL A 207 5.95 -5.42 10.09
CA VAL A 207 6.16 -4.54 8.94
C VAL A 207 5.70 -5.19 7.64
N ALA A 208 6.02 -6.47 7.41
CA ALA A 208 5.60 -7.18 6.22
C ALA A 208 4.08 -7.29 6.10
N ARG A 209 3.39 -7.68 7.18
CA ARG A 209 1.92 -7.77 7.21
C ARG A 209 1.26 -6.42 6.95
N ARG A 210 1.73 -5.36 7.64
CA ARG A 210 1.21 -4.01 7.43
C ARG A 210 1.43 -3.54 5.99
N ALA A 211 2.59 -3.82 5.39
CA ALA A 211 2.90 -3.45 4.02
C ALA A 211 1.97 -4.12 3.01
N ALA A 212 1.73 -5.43 3.15
CA ALA A 212 0.79 -6.16 2.30
C ALA A 212 -0.64 -5.61 2.44
N ARG A 213 -1.08 -5.39 3.69
CA ARG A 213 -2.42 -4.89 4.01
C ARG A 213 -2.70 -3.50 3.43
N VAL A 214 -1.82 -2.53 3.62
CA VAL A 214 -2.06 -1.15 3.13
C VAL A 214 -2.00 -1.04 1.60
N LEU A 215 -1.36 -2.01 0.94
CA LEU A 215 -1.36 -2.13 -0.52
C LEU A 215 -2.53 -2.99 -1.04
N GLY A 216 -3.41 -3.48 -0.17
CA GLY A 216 -4.57 -4.30 -0.56
C GLY A 216 -4.18 -5.62 -1.20
N LEU A 217 -3.14 -6.28 -0.68
CA LEU A 217 -2.65 -7.57 -1.18
C LEU A 217 -2.95 -8.70 -0.18
N ASN A 218 -3.76 -9.66 -0.61
CA ASN A 218 -4.02 -10.91 0.09
C ASN A 218 -2.86 -11.90 -0.05
N VAL A 219 -2.06 -11.81 -1.11
CA VAL A 219 -0.85 -12.63 -1.27
C VAL A 219 0.29 -11.73 -1.71
N ALA A 220 1.30 -11.55 -0.87
CA ALA A 220 2.39 -10.64 -1.15
C ALA A 220 3.75 -11.26 -0.83
N GLY A 221 4.75 -10.98 -1.67
CA GLY A 221 6.15 -11.12 -1.30
C GLY A 221 6.73 -9.77 -0.94
N VAL A 222 7.00 -9.54 0.34
CA VAL A 222 7.59 -8.32 0.87
C VAL A 222 9.10 -8.52 0.98
N ASP A 223 9.85 -7.68 0.28
CA ASP A 223 11.32 -7.66 0.36
C ASP A 223 11.71 -6.58 1.38
N LEU A 224 12.45 -6.97 2.41
CA LEU A 224 12.88 -6.12 3.50
C LEU A 224 14.40 -5.97 3.52
N LEU A 225 14.87 -4.74 3.70
CA LEU A 225 16.24 -4.45 4.10
C LEU A 225 16.31 -4.42 5.63
N GLU A 226 17.41 -4.92 6.18
CA GLU A 226 17.78 -4.76 7.57
C GLU A 226 18.52 -3.42 7.71
N GLY A 227 17.88 -2.43 8.32
CA GLY A 227 18.51 -1.17 8.68
C GLY A 227 19.01 -1.16 10.13
N ASN A 228 19.84 -0.20 10.50
CA ASN A 228 20.25 0.01 11.90
C ASN A 228 19.06 0.28 12.84
N ASP A 229 18.02 0.94 12.33
CA ASP A 229 16.80 1.30 13.07
C ASP A 229 15.65 0.30 12.86
N GLY A 230 15.94 -0.89 12.30
CA GLY A 230 14.94 -1.95 12.06
C GLY A 230 14.64 -2.23 10.58
N PRO A 231 13.59 -3.01 10.29
CA PRO A 231 13.25 -3.44 8.93
C PRO A 231 12.70 -2.30 8.07
N MET A 232 13.19 -2.19 6.84
CA MET A 232 12.69 -1.24 5.84
C MET A 232 12.14 -1.98 4.62
N VAL A 233 10.95 -1.59 4.16
CA VAL A 233 10.34 -2.19 2.97
C VAL A 233 11.05 -1.70 1.70
N LEU A 234 11.62 -2.63 0.96
CA LEU A 234 12.30 -2.38 -0.31
C LEU A 234 11.34 -2.43 -1.49
N GLU A 235 10.52 -3.48 -1.54
CA GLU A 235 9.56 -3.77 -2.61
C GLU A 235 8.48 -4.71 -2.08
N VAL A 236 7.26 -4.59 -2.61
CA VAL A 236 6.16 -5.52 -2.33
C VAL A 236 5.69 -6.08 -3.66
N ASN A 237 5.66 -7.40 -3.78
CA ASN A 237 5.34 -8.11 -5.01
C ASN A 237 3.97 -8.79 -4.88
N SER A 238 3.03 -8.44 -5.77
CA SER A 238 1.68 -9.02 -5.82
C SER A 238 1.58 -10.39 -6.51
N SER A 239 2.69 -10.91 -7.06
CA SER A 239 2.75 -12.25 -7.64
C SER A 239 4.12 -12.87 -7.36
N PRO A 240 4.42 -13.18 -6.09
CA PRO A 240 5.74 -13.66 -5.69
C PRO A 240 6.00 -15.06 -6.26
N GLY A 241 7.26 -15.35 -6.61
CA GLY A 241 7.69 -16.71 -6.95
C GLY A 241 7.77 -17.58 -5.69
N LEU A 242 7.28 -18.82 -5.76
CA LEU A 242 7.15 -19.71 -4.60
C LEU A 242 8.31 -20.72 -4.48
N GLN A 243 8.81 -21.23 -5.62
CA GLN A 243 9.79 -22.32 -5.64
C GLN A 243 11.01 -22.08 -4.74
N GLY A 244 11.63 -20.89 -4.82
CA GLY A 244 12.83 -20.58 -4.04
C GLY A 244 12.57 -20.52 -2.54
N ILE A 245 11.42 -19.99 -2.11
CA ILE A 245 11.12 -19.86 -0.69
C ILE A 245 10.58 -21.16 -0.09
N GLU A 246 9.81 -21.95 -0.82
CA GLU A 246 9.38 -23.27 -0.36
C GLU A 246 10.59 -24.21 -0.19
N MET A 247 11.57 -24.13 -1.10
CA MET A 247 12.82 -24.89 -0.97
C MET A 247 13.65 -24.45 0.25
N ALA A 248 13.72 -23.15 0.52
CA ALA A 248 14.50 -22.62 1.64
C ALA A 248 13.83 -22.83 3.01
N SER A 249 12.50 -22.71 3.07
CA SER A 249 11.73 -22.77 4.32
C SER A 249 11.16 -24.16 4.63
N GLY A 250 10.99 -25.02 3.62
CA GLY A 250 10.27 -26.30 3.74
C GLY A 250 8.76 -26.15 3.90
N VAL A 251 8.21 -24.93 3.81
CA VAL A 251 6.78 -24.64 3.99
C VAL A 251 6.04 -24.78 2.66
N ASN A 252 4.84 -25.37 2.70
CA ASN A 252 3.91 -25.43 1.56
C ASN A 252 3.13 -24.11 1.43
N VAL A 253 3.76 -23.11 0.83
CA VAL A 253 3.20 -21.75 0.64
C VAL A 253 2.03 -21.78 -0.33
N ALA A 254 2.12 -22.55 -1.42
CA ALA A 254 1.00 -22.72 -2.35
C ALA A 254 -0.25 -23.26 -1.63
N GLY A 255 -0.06 -24.21 -0.72
CA GLY A 255 -1.12 -24.74 0.11
C GLY A 255 -1.78 -23.69 1.00
N ALA A 256 -0.99 -22.84 1.66
CA ALA A 256 -1.50 -21.76 2.49
C ALA A 256 -2.31 -20.72 1.68
N ILE A 257 -1.90 -20.42 0.44
CA ILE A 257 -2.66 -19.55 -0.47
C ILE A 257 -4.03 -20.17 -0.80
N VAL A 258 -4.07 -21.46 -1.11
CA VAL A 258 -5.34 -22.16 -1.42
C VAL A 258 -6.23 -22.24 -0.18
N ASP A 259 -5.67 -22.51 1.00
CA ASP A 259 -6.44 -22.54 2.25
C ASP A 259 -7.03 -21.16 2.58
N HIS A 260 -6.28 -20.08 2.31
CA HIS A 260 -6.80 -18.73 2.44
C HIS A 260 -7.92 -18.45 1.43
N ALA A 261 -7.72 -18.76 0.15
CA ALA A 261 -8.75 -18.60 -0.87
C ALA A 261 -10.03 -19.34 -0.53
N MET A 262 -9.94 -20.58 -0.03
CA MET A 262 -11.10 -21.36 0.38
C MET A 262 -11.84 -20.77 1.59
N ARG A 263 -11.14 -20.06 2.47
CA ARG A 263 -11.77 -19.35 3.61
C ARG A 263 -12.44 -18.07 3.16
N GLU A 264 -11.82 -17.31 2.26
CA GLU A 264 -12.30 -15.98 1.88
C GLU A 264 -13.33 -15.99 0.75
N ALA A 265 -13.34 -16.99 -0.15
CA ALA A 265 -14.19 -17.01 -1.35
C ALA A 265 -15.70 -16.91 -1.08
N GLY A 266 -16.15 -17.21 0.15
CA GLY A 266 -17.54 -17.05 0.57
C GLY A 266 -17.90 -15.65 1.09
N TYR A 267 -16.93 -14.73 1.16
CA TYR A 267 -17.09 -13.38 1.68
C TYR A 267 -16.79 -12.34 0.59
N GLY A 268 -17.60 -11.29 0.53
CA GLY A 268 -17.38 -10.14 -0.36
C GLY A 268 -16.83 -8.96 0.42
N ASP A 269 -15.83 -8.29 -0.15
CA ASP A 269 -15.38 -6.98 0.36
C ASP A 269 -16.43 -5.92 0.05
N VAL A 270 -16.66 -4.99 0.99
CA VAL A 270 -17.62 -3.90 0.82
C VAL A 270 -16.90 -2.56 0.95
N GLU A 271 -16.83 -1.81 -0.15
CA GLU A 271 -16.47 -0.39 -0.12
C GLU A 271 -17.70 0.43 0.27
N ILE A 272 -17.80 0.81 1.55
CA ILE A 272 -18.93 1.58 2.10
C ILE A 272 -19.19 2.88 1.30
N ASP A 273 -18.15 3.61 0.89
CA ASP A 273 -18.31 4.81 0.04
C ASP A 273 -18.93 4.48 -1.32
N GLY A 274 -18.61 3.31 -1.89
CA GLY A 274 -19.22 2.82 -3.13
C GLY A 274 -20.71 2.55 -2.96
N LEU A 275 -21.10 1.89 -1.87
CA LEU A 275 -22.51 1.65 -1.54
C LEU A 275 -23.28 2.96 -1.32
N LEU A 276 -22.71 3.89 -0.55
CA LEU A 276 -23.38 5.16 -0.25
C LEU A 276 -23.52 6.04 -1.49
N ARG A 277 -22.63 5.94 -2.48
CA ARG A 277 -22.78 6.64 -3.77
C ARG A 277 -23.94 6.12 -4.62
N MET A 278 -24.44 4.91 -4.35
CA MET A 278 -25.64 4.39 -5.02
C MET A 278 -26.92 5.03 -4.46
N LEU A 279 -26.85 5.62 -3.26
CA LEU A 279 -27.95 6.35 -2.65
C LEU A 279 -27.86 7.83 -3.04
N PRO A 280 -28.95 8.44 -3.54
CA PRO A 280 -28.98 9.88 -3.80
C PRO A 280 -28.65 10.66 -2.54
N ASP A 281 -27.83 11.70 -2.69
CA ASP A 281 -27.40 12.61 -1.64
C ASP A 281 -26.59 12.02 -0.48
N GLU A 282 -26.40 10.71 -0.31
CA GLU A 282 -25.60 10.15 0.80
C GLU A 282 -24.09 10.13 0.54
N GLY A 283 -23.29 10.09 1.60
CA GLY A 283 -21.85 9.90 1.49
C GLY A 283 -21.09 9.92 2.82
N VAL A 284 -19.79 9.66 2.73
CA VAL A 284 -18.87 9.76 3.87
C VAL A 284 -17.92 10.94 3.66
N VAL A 285 -17.71 11.73 4.71
CA VAL A 285 -16.73 12.81 4.74
C VAL A 285 -15.74 12.57 5.88
N THR A 286 -14.47 12.85 5.61
CA THR A 286 -13.40 12.82 6.61
C THR A 286 -13.04 14.25 7.01
N LEU A 287 -13.00 14.52 8.32
CA LEU A 287 -12.51 15.77 8.89
C LEU A 287 -11.15 15.54 9.57
N GLN A 288 -10.12 16.29 9.15
CA GLN A 288 -8.79 16.25 9.77
C GLN A 288 -8.68 17.35 10.83
N VAL A 289 -8.65 16.99 12.11
CA VAL A 289 -8.68 17.97 13.21
C VAL A 289 -7.49 18.94 13.15
N ARG A 290 -6.29 18.48 12.76
CA ARG A 290 -5.10 19.34 12.56
C ARG A 290 -5.30 20.52 11.60
N ARG A 291 -6.28 20.46 10.70
CA ARG A 291 -6.62 21.57 9.78
C ARG A 291 -7.57 22.60 10.41
N HIS A 292 -8.07 22.30 11.61
CA HIS A 292 -9.07 23.07 12.34
C HIS A 292 -8.68 23.14 13.82
N PRO A 293 -7.65 23.93 14.19
CA PRO A 293 -7.14 23.99 15.56
C PRO A 293 -8.19 24.35 16.61
N ALA A 294 -9.22 25.12 16.24
CA ALA A 294 -10.34 25.49 17.11
C ALA A 294 -11.15 24.30 17.66
N LEU A 295 -11.02 23.11 17.05
CA LEU A 295 -11.71 21.89 17.48
C LEU A 295 -10.95 21.13 18.58
N ILE A 296 -9.65 21.40 18.77
CA ILE A 296 -8.80 20.64 19.67
C ILE A 296 -9.27 20.84 21.11
N GLY A 297 -9.45 19.73 21.84
CA GLY A 297 -9.94 19.73 23.21
C GLY A 297 -11.45 19.86 23.37
N ARG A 298 -12.22 20.11 22.30
CA ARG A 298 -13.69 20.14 22.36
C ARG A 298 -14.30 18.76 22.26
N SER A 299 -15.49 18.57 22.85
CA SER A 299 -16.26 17.34 22.71
C SER A 299 -17.01 17.28 21.37
N LEU A 300 -17.41 16.09 20.91
CA LEU A 300 -18.22 15.95 19.71
C LEU A 300 -19.56 16.67 19.82
N SER A 301 -20.19 16.67 21.01
CA SER A 301 -21.42 17.41 21.25
C SER A 301 -21.25 18.92 21.17
N ASP A 302 -20.09 19.45 21.58
CA ASP A 302 -19.80 20.89 21.49
C ASP A 302 -19.55 21.33 20.05
N VAL A 303 -19.00 20.44 19.23
CA VAL A 303 -18.67 20.73 17.82
C VAL A 303 -19.88 20.53 16.91
N PHE A 304 -20.54 19.38 17.01
CA PHE A 304 -21.58 18.99 16.06
C PHE A 304 -23.00 19.12 16.59
N HIS A 305 -23.20 19.37 17.88
CA HIS A 305 -24.52 19.52 18.50
C HIS A 305 -25.51 18.39 18.20
N GLY A 306 -25.01 17.18 17.88
CA GLY A 306 -25.82 16.03 17.49
C GLY A 306 -26.38 16.06 16.06
N GLU A 307 -26.06 17.09 15.27
CA GLU A 307 -26.54 17.23 13.89
C GLU A 307 -25.76 16.36 12.89
N ILE A 308 -24.53 15.96 13.24
CA ILE A 308 -23.65 15.18 12.38
C ILE A 308 -23.38 13.82 13.01
N GLU A 309 -23.82 12.76 12.33
CA GLU A 309 -23.55 11.40 12.73
C GLU A 309 -22.06 11.09 12.52
N THR A 310 -21.37 10.83 13.63
CA THR A 310 -19.95 10.46 13.65
C THR A 310 -19.85 8.95 13.81
N PHE A 311 -19.40 8.27 12.76
CA PHE A 311 -19.29 6.81 12.74
C PHE A 311 -18.03 6.34 13.48
N ALA A 312 -16.93 7.06 13.30
CA ALA A 312 -15.68 6.72 13.96
C ALA A 312 -14.68 7.88 14.07
N ILE A 313 -13.75 7.77 15.02
CA ILE A 313 -12.56 8.59 15.10
C ILE A 313 -11.32 7.70 14.98
N ALA A 314 -10.46 7.97 13.99
CA ALA A 314 -9.15 7.34 13.91
C ALA A 314 -8.12 8.16 14.70
N ARG A 315 -7.49 7.52 15.69
CA ARG A 315 -6.53 8.13 16.62
C ARG A 315 -5.33 7.22 16.85
N ASN A 316 -4.12 7.68 16.54
CA ASN A 316 -2.87 6.96 16.83
C ASN A 316 -2.93 5.45 16.47
N SER A 317 -3.47 5.13 15.29
CA SER A 317 -3.66 3.75 14.79
C SER A 317 -4.79 2.92 15.44
N HIS A 318 -5.59 3.52 16.31
CA HIS A 318 -6.82 2.93 16.85
C HIS A 318 -8.07 3.57 16.24
N MET A 319 -9.13 2.79 16.13
CA MET A 319 -10.46 3.25 15.74
C MET A 319 -11.36 3.30 16.98
N ILE A 320 -11.94 4.46 17.26
CA ILE A 320 -13.02 4.63 18.22
C ILE A 320 -14.32 4.58 17.43
N TRP A 321 -15.01 3.45 17.49
CA TRP A 321 -16.31 3.26 16.82
C TRP A 321 -17.43 3.85 17.65
N ASN A 322 -18.40 4.50 16.99
CA ASN A 322 -19.56 5.13 17.63
C ASN A 322 -19.16 5.96 18.87
N PRO A 323 -18.25 6.94 18.71
CA PRO A 323 -17.76 7.72 19.84
C PRO A 323 -18.92 8.43 20.55
N GLY A 324 -18.91 8.39 21.88
CA GLY A 324 -19.90 9.08 22.68
C GLY A 324 -19.82 10.61 22.52
N PRO A 325 -20.89 11.36 22.84
CA PRO A 325 -20.94 12.81 22.68
C PRO A 325 -19.80 13.54 23.41
N ASP A 326 -19.39 13.03 24.57
CA ASP A 326 -18.32 13.58 25.42
C ASP A 326 -16.90 13.25 24.91
N THR A 327 -16.75 12.64 23.73
CA THR A 327 -15.44 12.29 23.19
C THR A 327 -14.68 13.56 22.79
N HIS A 328 -13.57 13.83 23.47
CA HIS A 328 -12.75 15.01 23.20
C HIS A 328 -11.81 14.79 22.01
N LEU A 329 -11.77 15.78 21.12
CA LEU A 329 -10.98 15.76 19.89
C LEU A 329 -9.51 16.13 20.15
N ARG A 330 -8.60 15.43 19.46
CA ARG A 330 -7.15 15.64 19.52
C ARG A 330 -6.60 16.10 18.19
N PHE A 331 -5.44 16.76 18.22
CA PHE A 331 -4.77 17.34 17.05
C PHE A 331 -4.71 16.39 15.83
N ASP A 332 -4.29 15.15 16.04
CA ASP A 332 -4.09 14.16 14.98
C ASP A 332 -5.33 13.29 14.68
N ASP A 333 -6.50 13.60 15.25
CA ASP A 333 -7.72 12.83 15.00
C ASP A 333 -8.23 13.01 13.55
N LEU A 334 -8.70 11.91 12.96
CA LEU A 334 -9.48 11.89 11.73
C LEU A 334 -10.91 11.43 12.06
N ILE A 335 -11.88 12.31 11.84
CA ILE A 335 -13.30 12.02 12.13
C ILE A 335 -13.98 11.54 10.86
N LEU A 336 -14.68 10.41 10.95
CA LEU A 336 -15.50 9.82 9.89
C LEU A 336 -16.97 10.18 10.13
N CYS A 337 -17.51 11.08 9.31
CA CYS A 337 -18.92 11.50 9.37
C CYS A 337 -19.68 10.92 8.18
N ALA A 338 -20.92 10.48 8.39
CA ALA A 338 -21.81 10.01 7.33
C ALA A 338 -23.08 10.86 7.28
N GLY A 339 -23.71 10.94 6.10
CA GLY A 339 -24.98 11.62 5.89
C GLY A 339 -25.05 12.36 4.55
N PRO A 340 -26.06 13.23 4.37
CA PRO A 340 -26.30 13.87 3.09
C PRO A 340 -25.12 14.75 2.63
N ARG A 341 -24.35 14.32 1.63
CA ARG A 341 -23.08 14.88 1.15
C ARG A 341 -23.11 16.39 0.88
N ASN A 342 -24.21 16.90 0.33
CA ASN A 342 -24.38 18.34 0.05
C ASN A 342 -24.54 19.16 1.34
N SER A 343 -25.24 18.61 2.34
CA SER A 343 -25.47 19.26 3.63
C SER A 343 -24.30 19.03 4.59
N LEU A 344 -23.71 17.83 4.59
CA LEU A 344 -22.69 17.38 5.52
C LEU A 344 -21.45 18.27 5.49
N ARG A 345 -21.00 18.69 4.30
CA ARG A 345 -19.87 19.63 4.19
C ARG A 345 -20.21 21.02 4.72
N ASN A 346 -21.42 21.49 4.49
CA ASN A 346 -21.86 22.81 4.95
C ASN A 346 -22.07 22.81 6.47
N SER A 347 -22.68 21.76 7.03
CA SER A 347 -22.85 21.57 8.46
C SER A 347 -21.50 21.44 9.18
N ILE A 348 -20.57 20.65 8.63
CA ILE A 348 -19.20 20.56 9.19
C ILE A 348 -18.54 21.95 9.14
N ARG A 349 -18.64 22.66 8.02
CA ARG A 349 -18.05 24.00 7.90
C ARG A 349 -18.63 24.98 8.91
N ALA A 350 -19.95 25.02 9.06
CA ALA A 350 -20.63 25.88 10.02
C ALA A 350 -20.23 25.53 11.47
N ALA A 351 -20.17 24.24 11.81
CA ALA A 351 -19.68 23.76 13.11
C ALA A 351 -18.25 24.23 13.40
N VAL A 352 -17.34 24.12 12.42
CA VAL A 352 -15.96 24.58 12.56
C VAL A 352 -15.88 26.10 12.72
N GLU A 353 -16.61 26.86 11.90
CA GLU A 353 -16.64 28.32 11.95
C GLU A 353 -17.19 28.81 13.31
N GLY A 354 -18.28 28.22 13.82
CA GLY A 354 -18.80 28.54 15.15
C GLY A 354 -17.83 28.20 16.30
N CYS A 355 -17.03 27.15 16.16
CA CYS A 355 -15.96 26.85 17.12
C CYS A 355 -14.82 27.88 17.06
N ALA A 356 -14.48 28.39 15.87
CA ALA A 356 -13.45 29.42 15.73
C ALA A 356 -13.92 30.77 16.29
N ASP A 357 -15.17 31.15 16.04
CA ASP A 357 -15.75 32.39 16.56
C ASP A 357 -15.83 32.37 18.09
N SER A 358 -16.25 31.26 18.70
CA SER A 358 -16.26 31.09 20.16
C SER A 358 -14.86 31.00 20.79
N ALA A 359 -13.83 30.63 20.03
CA ALA A 359 -12.44 30.69 20.49
C ALA A 359 -11.89 32.13 20.48
N ASN A 360 -12.28 32.94 19.48
CA ASN A 360 -11.90 34.36 19.40
C ASN A 360 -12.60 35.21 20.48
N ASP A 361 -13.85 34.89 20.83
CA ASP A 361 -14.61 35.62 21.85
C ASP A 361 -14.12 35.35 23.29
N ASN A 362 -13.43 34.21 23.51
CA ASN A 362 -12.92 33.78 24.81
C ASN A 362 -11.46 34.17 25.11
N GLY A 363 -10.79 34.94 24.23
CA GLY A 363 -9.56 35.68 24.54
C GLY A 363 -8.57 34.99 25.49
N ALA A 364 -8.14 33.76 25.17
CA ALA A 364 -7.05 33.09 25.88
C ALA A 364 -5.91 32.85 24.88
N GLU A 365 -4.82 33.61 25.02
CA GLU A 365 -3.55 33.29 24.36
C GLU A 365 -3.11 31.88 24.80
N PRO A 366 -2.67 30.99 23.88
CA PRO A 366 -2.07 29.73 24.27
C PRO A 366 -0.76 30.01 25.00
N GLY A 367 -0.70 29.65 26.28
CA GLY A 367 0.53 29.68 27.07
C GLY A 367 1.60 28.76 26.45
N PRO A 368 2.89 29.12 26.53
CA PRO A 368 3.94 28.40 25.83
C PRO A 368 4.35 27.17 26.64
N ASP A 369 3.54 26.10 26.70
CA ASP A 369 4.04 24.81 27.24
C ASP A 369 3.19 23.54 26.98
N GLU A 370 2.48 23.41 25.85
CA GLU A 370 1.86 22.13 25.47
C GLU A 370 2.27 21.66 24.06
N ALA A 371 3.56 21.84 23.75
CA ALA A 371 4.19 21.30 22.54
C ALA A 371 5.28 20.27 22.88
N ALA A 372 5.01 19.33 23.79
CA ALA A 372 5.80 18.10 23.95
C ALA A 372 5.14 17.13 24.94
N VAL A 373 4.31 16.19 24.47
CA VAL A 373 4.28 14.75 24.85
C VAL A 373 3.59 13.95 23.74
#